data_AF-A0A9E5LBT7-F1
#
_entry.id   AF-A0A9E5LBT7-F1
#
_cell.length_a   1.000
_cell.length_b   1.000
_cell.length_c   1.000
_cell.angle_alpha   90.00
_cell.angle_beta   90.00
_cell.angle_gamma   90.00
#
_symmetry.space_group_name_H-M   'P 1'
#
loop_
_entity.id
_entity.type
_entity.pdbx_description
1 polymer ?
#
loop_
_entity_poly.entity_id
_entity_poly.type
_entity_poly.pdbx_seq_one_letter_code
_entity_poly.pdbx_strand_id
1 'polypeptide(L)' 'MKVSICAVGRLRRGPELELLSDYLDRFNKQGRSMGLGPADVIEVEDKKNIGMRAEADLLDRAIP' A
#
# COMPACT_ATOMS: atom_id res chain seq x y z
N MET A 1 15.33 7.05 1.09
CA MET A 1 14.67 6.18 0.08
C MET A 1 13.17 6.15 0.38
N LYS A 2 12.29 6.26 -0.62
CA LYS A 2 10.83 6.18 -0.40
C LYS A 2 10.35 4.75 -0.61
N VAL A 3 9.42 4.29 0.22
CA VAL A 3 8.82 2.96 0.11
C VAL A 3 7.32 3.14 -0.06
N SER A 4 6.74 2.53 -1.10
CA SER A 4 5.32 2.60 -1.37
C SER A 4 4.79 1.21 -1.65
N ILE A 5 3.74 0.81 -0.94
CA ILE A 5 3.03 -0.45 -1.14
C ILE A 5 1.86 -0.16 -2.07
N CYS A 6 1.93 -0.62 -3.32
CA CYS A 6 0.81 -0.54 -4.26
C CYS A 6 0.06 -1.88 -4.22
N ALA A 7 -1.22 -1.84 -3.81
CA ALA A 7 -2.02 -3.05 -3.61
C ALA A 7 -3.38 -2.94 -4.32
N VAL A 8 -3.88 -4.07 -4.82
CA VAL A 8 -5.22 -4.19 -5.40
C VAL A 8 -6.21 -4.54 -4.30
N GLY A 9 -7.35 -3.85 -4.30
CA GLY A 9 -8.36 -3.94 -3.27
C GLY A 9 -8.13 -2.91 -2.16
N ARG A 10 -9.24 -2.45 -1.57
CA ARG A 10 -9.22 -1.53 -0.43
C ARG A 10 -9.49 -2.31 0.86
N LEU A 11 -8.55 -2.27 1.80
CA LEU A 11 -8.75 -2.82 3.12
C LEU A 11 -9.87 -2.07 3.84
N ARG A 12 -10.79 -2.82 4.42
CA ARG A 12 -11.81 -2.29 5.30
C ARG A 12 -11.32 -2.33 6.74
N ARG A 13 -12.01 -1.62 7.64
CA ARG A 13 -11.75 -1.74 9.08
C ARG A 13 -11.90 -3.20 9.50
N GLY A 14 -10.85 -3.73 10.12
CA GLY A 14 -10.72 -5.13 10.48
C GLY A 14 -9.33 -5.43 11.03
N PRO A 15 -9.11 -6.65 11.54
CA PRO A 15 -7.85 -7.06 12.14
C PRO A 15 -6.66 -6.97 11.16
N GLU A 16 -6.89 -7.17 9.86
CA GLU A 16 -5.85 -7.04 8.83
C GLU A 16 -5.37 -5.59 8.67
N LEU A 17 -6.29 -4.61 8.71
CA LEU A 17 -5.94 -3.19 8.63
C LEU A 17 -5.21 -2.73 9.90
N GLU A 18 -5.62 -3.23 11.07
CA GLU A 18 -4.93 -2.96 12.34
C GLU A 18 -3.51 -3.50 12.33
N LEU A 19 -3.35 -4.75 11.85
CA LEU A 19 -2.04 -5.36 11.69
C LEU A 19 -1.15 -4.56 10.73
N LEU A 20 -1.67 -4.19 9.56
CA LEU A 20 -0.93 -3.35 8.61
C LEU A 20 -0.49 -2.04 9.24
N SER A 21 -1.40 -1.36 9.96
CA SER A 21 -1.12 -0.08 10.61
C SER A 21 -0.01 -0.20 11.67
N ASP A 22 -0.05 -1.24 12.52
CA ASP A 22 0.99 -1.49 13.53
C ASP A 22 2.37 -1.71 12.87
N TYR A 23 2.44 -2.49 11.79
CA TYR A 23 3.71 -2.73 11.10
C TYR A 23 4.23 -1.50 10.36
N LEU A 24 3.36 -0.68 9.77
CA LEU A 24 3.75 0.61 9.19
C LEU A 24 4.30 1.56 10.26
N ASP A 25 3.68 1.61 11.43
CA ASP A 25 4.17 2.42 12.55
C ASP A 25 5.56 1.96 13.03
N ARG A 26 5.77 0.64 13.13
CA ARG A 26 7.08 0.07 13.47
C ARG A 26 8.13 0.40 12.41
N PHE A 27 7.76 0.30 11.13
CA PHE A 27 8.61 0.68 10.00
C PHE A 27 8.97 2.16 10.06
N ASN A 28 8.01 3.05 10.26
CA ASN A 28 8.26 4.49 10.31
C ASN A 28 9.18 4.89 11.48
N LYS A 29 9.07 4.21 12.63
CA LYS A 29 9.92 4.43 13.80
C LYS A 29 11.36 3.99 13.56
N GLN A 30 11.56 2.79 13.01
CA GLN A 30 12.91 2.24 12.78
C GLN A 30 13.56 2.74 11.48
N GLY A 31 12.79 2.81 10.40
CA GLY A 31 13.26 3.17 9.06
C GLY A 31 13.90 4.56 9.00
N ARG A 32 13.43 5.50 9.84
CA ARG A 32 13.98 6.86 9.90
C ARG A 32 15.48 6.88 10.23
N SER A 33 15.95 6.03 11.13
CA SER A 33 17.39 5.95 11.46
C SER A 33 18.22 5.26 10.37
N MET A 34 17.56 4.49 9.49
CA MET A 34 18.16 3.78 8.36
C MET A 34 18.07 4.55 7.03
N GLY A 35 17.58 5.81 7.05
CA GLY A 35 17.39 6.60 5.82
C GLY A 35 16.23 6.10 4.93
N LEU A 36 15.40 5.22 5.46
CA LEU A 36 14.13 4.82 4.87
C LEU A 36 13.09 5.87 5.28
N GLY A 37 12.43 6.46 4.29
CA GLY A 37 11.35 7.42 4.50
C GLY A 37 10.10 6.75 5.05
N PRO A 38 9.01 7.50 5.27
CA PRO A 38 7.74 6.88 5.60
C PRO A 38 7.32 5.89 4.49
N ALA A 39 6.68 4.79 4.91
CA ALA A 39 6.03 3.89 3.98
C ALA A 39 4.62 4.40 3.65
N ASP A 40 4.33 4.55 2.37
CA ASP A 40 2.99 4.89 1.87
C ASP A 40 2.25 3.62 1.42
N VAL A 41 0.93 3.59 1.58
CA VAL A 41 0.08 2.53 1.03
C VAL A 41 -0.88 3.14 0.02
N ILE A 42 -0.82 2.64 -1.21
CA ILE A 42 -1.65 3.07 -2.33
C ILE A 42 -2.53 1.89 -2.73
N GLU A 43 -3.81 1.99 -2.42
CA GLU A 43 -4.80 0.97 -2.73
C GLU A 43 -5.55 1.35 -4.00
N VAL A 44 -5.56 0.43 -4.97
CA VAL A 44 -6.32 0.58 -6.22
C VAL A 44 -7.49 -0.39 -6.24
N GLU A 45 -8.64 0.04 -6.77
CA GLU A 45 -9.85 -0.78 -6.82
C GLU A 45 -10.39 -0.77 -8.25
N ASP A 46 -10.52 -1.96 -8.86
CA ASP A 46 -11.24 -2.10 -10.11
C ASP A 46 -12.75 -2.12 -9.84
N LYS A 47 -13.34 -0.92 -9.81
CA LYS A 47 -14.79 -0.73 -9.65
C LYS A 47 -15.62 -1.36 -10.77
N LYS A 48 -15.02 -1.64 -11.93
CA LYS A 48 -15.72 -2.20 -13.09
C LYS A 48 -15.59 -3.72 -13.18
N ASN A 49 -14.75 -4.33 -12.33
CA ASN A 49 -14.50 -5.77 -12.27
C ASN A 49 -14.26 -6.38 -13.67
N ILE A 50 -13.44 -5.69 -14.45
CA ILE A 50 -13.07 -6.05 -15.83
C ILE A 50 -11.86 -6.98 -15.87
N GLY A 51 -11.28 -7.28 -14.70
CA GLY A 51 -10.36 -8.40 -14.48
C GLY A 51 -8.89 -7.99 -14.34
N MET A 52 -8.03 -8.98 -14.18
CA MET A 52 -6.62 -8.83 -13.78
C MET A 52 -5.79 -7.84 -14.63
N ARG A 53 -6.10 -7.69 -15.92
CA ARG A 53 -5.38 -6.74 -16.79
C ARG A 53 -5.64 -5.29 -16.41
N ALA A 54 -6.87 -4.96 -16.04
CA ALA A 54 -7.21 -3.61 -15.62
C ALA A 54 -6.64 -3.29 -14.24
N GLU A 55 -6.60 -4.29 -13.34
CA GLU A 55 -5.93 -4.15 -12.05
C GLU A 55 -4.43 -3.87 -12.22
N ALA A 56 -3.77 -4.54 -13.18
CA ALA A 56 -2.37 -4.26 -13.51
C ALA A 56 -2.18 -2.82 -14.04
N ASP A 57 -3.02 -2.35 -14.97
CA ASP A 57 -2.96 -0.97 -15.47
C ASP A 57 -3.19 0.07 -14.35
N LEU A 58 -4.05 -0.25 -13.38
CA LEU A 58 -4.29 0.60 -12.21
C LEU A 58 -3.07 0.62 -11.27
N LEU A 59 -2.43 -0.53 -11.04
CA LEU A 59 -1.20 -0.61 -10.27
C LEU A 59 -0.05 0.17 -10.93
N ASP A 60 0.15 -0.01 -12.24
CA ASP A 60 1.21 0.71 -12.98
C ASP A 60 1.06 2.23 -12.88
N ARG A 61 -0.18 2.73 -12.84
CA ARG A 61 -0.47 4.16 -12.66
C ARG A 61 -0.29 4.63 -11.21
N ALA A 62 -0.32 3.72 -10.25
CA ALA A 62 -0.19 4.01 -8.83
C ALA A 62 1.27 4.04 -8.35
N ILE A 63 2.20 3.45 -9.12
CA ILE A 63 3.63 3.48 -8.81
C ILE A 63 4.13 4.94 -8.90
N PRO A 64 4.74 5.51 -7.83
CA PRO A 64 5.21 6.89 -7.79
C PRO A 64 6.42 7.20 -8.69
#